data_AF-M1GM36-F1
#
_entry.id   AF-M1GM36-F1
#
_cell.length_a   1.000
_cell.length_b   1.000
_cell.length_c   1.000
_cell.angle_alpha   90.00
_cell.angle_beta   90.00
_cell.angle_gamma   90.00
#
_symmetry.space_group_name_H-M   'P 1'
#
loop_
_entity.id
_entity.type
_entity.pdbx_description
1 polymer ?
#
loop_
_entity_poly.entity_id
_entity_poly.type
_entity_poly.pdbx_seq_one_letter_code
_entity_poly.pdbx_strand_id
1 'polypeptide(L)'
;MAKLVATFFLALIAISMVQTLVMASHGHGGHHYDNKRYGPGSLKPYQCPSQCTRRCSQTQYHKPCMFFCQKCCRTCLCVPPGYYGNKQVCPCYNNWKTKEGGPKCP
;
A
#
# COMPACT_ATOMS: atom_id res chain seq x y z
N MET A 1 11.82 -26.87 42.86
CA MET A 1 10.79 -26.00 42.27
C MET A 1 11.38 -24.86 41.43
N ALA A 2 12.23 -23.99 41.97
CA ALA A 2 12.82 -22.86 41.22
C ALA A 2 13.63 -23.27 39.97
N LYS A 3 14.36 -24.40 40.03
CA LYS A 3 15.14 -24.90 38.89
C LYS A 3 14.27 -25.36 37.71
N LEU A 4 13.14 -26.01 37.99
CA LEU A 4 12.17 -26.44 36.97
C LEU A 4 11.44 -25.26 36.33
N VAL A 5 11.14 -24.24 37.15
CA VAL A 5 10.53 -22.99 36.69
C VAL A 5 11.50 -22.22 35.78
N ALA A 6 12.77 -22.11 36.17
CA ALA A 6 13.80 -21.45 35.36
C ALA A 6 14.04 -22.16 34.02
N THR A 7 14.09 -23.50 34.01
CA THR A 7 14.26 -24.27 32.77
C THR A 7 13.05 -24.14 31.83
N PHE A 8 11.83 -24.07 32.39
CA PHE A 8 10.62 -23.87 31.60
C PHE A 8 10.57 -22.48 30.96
N PHE A 9 10.91 -21.42 31.70
CA PHE A 9 11.00 -20.07 31.16
C PHE A 9 12.06 -19.93 30.06
N LEU A 10 13.24 -20.54 30.23
CA LEU A 10 14.28 -20.55 29.21
C LEU A 10 13.86 -21.30 27.94
N ALA A 11 13.12 -22.41 28.08
CA ALA A 11 12.57 -23.15 26.94
C ALA A 11 11.51 -22.34 26.18
N LEU A 12 10.60 -21.65 26.90
CA LEU A 12 9.59 -20.79 26.27
C LEU A 12 10.21 -19.62 25.48
N ILE A 13 11.26 -18.99 26.02
CA ILE A 13 11.98 -17.92 25.34
C ILE A 13 12.63 -18.46 24.05
N ALA A 14 13.24 -19.65 24.09
CA ALA A 14 13.85 -20.27 22.91
C ALA A 14 12.83 -20.64 21.82
N ILE A 15 11.64 -21.12 22.20
CA ILE A 15 10.57 -21.49 21.25
C ILE A 15 10.00 -20.25 20.54
N SER A 16 9.95 -19.09 21.21
CA SER A 16 9.51 -17.82 20.61
C SER A 16 10.39 -17.37 19.44
N MET A 17 11.69 -17.69 19.46
CA MET A 17 12.65 -17.34 18.41
C MET A 17 12.40 -18.08 17.08
N VAL A 18 11.64 -19.19 17.09
CA VAL A 18 11.44 -20.07 15.92
C VAL A 18 10.31 -19.60 15.01
N GLN A 19 9.41 -18.72 15.49
CA GLN A 19 8.26 -18.27 14.71
C GLN A 19 8.54 -17.08 13.78
N THR A 20 9.69 -16.42 13.89
CA THR A 20 10.04 -15.23 13.08
C THR A 20 10.61 -15.56 11.71
N LEU A 21 10.98 -16.82 11.44
CA LEU A 21 11.58 -17.24 10.16
C LEU A 21 10.56 -17.63 9.07
N VAL A 22 9.28 -17.80 9.41
CA VAL A 22 8.27 -18.33 8.45
C VAL A 22 7.44 -17.24 7.77
N MET A 23 7.53 -15.97 8.20
CA MET A 23 6.69 -14.88 7.67
C MET A 23 7.32 -14.05 6.54
N ALA A 24 8.35 -14.56 5.84
CA ALA A 24 9.04 -13.83 4.76
C ALA A 24 8.78 -14.36 3.33
N SER A 25 7.75 -15.20 3.09
CA SER A 25 7.58 -15.87 1.78
C SER A 25 6.53 -15.28 0.82
N HIS A 26 5.96 -14.10 1.09
CA HIS A 26 5.08 -13.41 0.12
C HIS A 26 5.72 -12.15 -0.50
N GLY A 27 7.03 -12.21 -0.77
CA GLY A 27 7.76 -11.19 -1.54
C GLY A 27 7.52 -11.36 -3.04
N HIS A 28 6.39 -10.85 -3.53
CA HIS A 28 6.14 -10.77 -4.97
C HIS A 28 7.15 -9.85 -5.68
N GLY A 29 8.00 -10.45 -6.51
CA GLY A 29 8.42 -9.92 -7.80
C GLY A 29 9.40 -8.73 -7.79
N GLY A 30 10.58 -8.94 -8.38
CA GLY A 30 11.58 -7.91 -8.60
C GLY A 30 11.01 -6.67 -9.28
N HIS A 31 11.31 -5.51 -8.69
CA HIS A 31 10.98 -4.19 -9.21
C HIS A 31 11.85 -3.87 -10.43
N HIS A 32 11.49 -4.39 -11.60
CA HIS A 32 11.74 -3.64 -12.83
C HIS A 32 10.90 -2.36 -12.74
N TYR A 33 11.55 -1.23 -12.44
CA TYR A 33 10.97 0.11 -12.46
C TYR A 33 10.69 0.50 -13.92
N ASP A 34 9.68 -0.14 -14.48
CA ASP A 34 9.18 0.11 -15.83
C ASP A 34 8.43 1.44 -15.78
N ASN A 35 9.17 2.52 -16.06
CA ASN A 35 8.72 3.91 -16.04
C ASN A 35 7.47 4.15 -16.93
N LYS A 36 7.11 3.19 -17.80
CA LYS A 36 5.87 3.23 -18.59
C LYS A 36 4.57 2.94 -17.81
N ARG A 37 4.62 2.42 -16.59
CA ARG A 37 3.41 1.95 -15.88
C ARG A 37 2.67 3.03 -15.07
N TYR A 38 3.32 4.16 -14.82
CA TYR A 38 2.78 5.21 -13.96
C TYR A 38 2.81 6.55 -14.70
N GLY A 39 1.79 6.77 -15.53
CA GLY A 39 1.59 8.00 -16.30
C GLY A 39 0.12 8.15 -16.73
N PRO A 40 -0.32 9.35 -17.17
CA PRO A 40 -1.67 9.54 -17.66
C PRO A 40 -2.03 8.52 -18.74
N GLY A 41 -3.15 7.81 -18.58
CA GLY A 41 -3.58 6.78 -19.53
C GLY A 41 -2.89 5.42 -19.39
N SER A 42 -2.04 5.22 -18.38
CA SER A 42 -1.38 3.92 -18.15
C SER A 42 -2.32 2.84 -17.61
N LEU A 43 -3.51 3.21 -17.12
CA LEU A 43 -4.53 2.30 -16.63
C LEU A 43 -5.81 2.35 -17.45
N LYS A 44 -6.48 1.20 -17.57
CA LYS A 44 -7.86 1.11 -18.02
C LYS A 44 -8.82 1.25 -16.82
N PRO A 45 -10.06 1.72 -17.00
CA PRO A 45 -11.01 1.92 -15.89
C PRO A 45 -11.24 0.69 -15.00
N TYR A 46 -11.22 -0.51 -15.57
CA TYR A 46 -11.40 -1.76 -14.82
C TYR A 46 -10.20 -2.13 -13.93
N GLN A 47 -9.03 -1.51 -14.14
CA GLN A 47 -7.83 -1.71 -13.32
C GLN A 47 -7.79 -0.77 -12.10
N CYS A 48 -8.68 0.23 -12.05
CA CYS A 48 -8.74 1.18 -10.94
C CYS A 48 -9.00 0.54 -9.57
N PRO A 49 -9.92 -0.44 -9.41
CA PRO A 49 -10.19 -1.04 -8.10
C PRO A 49 -8.94 -1.64 -7.46
N SER A 50 -8.18 -2.46 -8.19
CA SER A 50 -6.98 -3.12 -7.65
C SER A 50 -5.86 -2.13 -7.32
N GLN A 51 -5.64 -1.13 -8.19
CA GLN A 51 -4.62 -0.11 -7.94
C GLN A 51 -4.98 0.80 -6.76
N CYS A 52 -6.26 1.10 -6.60
CA CYS A 52 -6.73 1.82 -5.43
C CYS A 52 -6.62 0.97 -4.16
N THR A 53 -6.95 -0.33 -4.21
CA THR A 53 -6.76 -1.26 -3.06
C THR A 53 -5.34 -1.20 -2.57
N ARG A 54 -4.37 -1.24 -3.48
CA ARG A 54 -2.95 -1.04 -3.15
C ARG A 54 -2.71 0.34 -2.55
N ARG A 55 -3.17 1.43 -3.19
CA ARG A 55 -2.90 2.81 -2.73
C ARG A 55 -3.43 3.08 -1.31
N CYS A 56 -4.57 2.49 -0.96
CA CYS A 56 -5.26 2.74 0.31
C CYS A 56 -5.02 1.68 1.38
N SER A 57 -4.18 0.67 1.15
CA SER A 57 -4.04 -0.47 2.07
C SER A 57 -3.45 -0.10 3.45
N GLN A 58 -2.76 1.04 3.56
CA GLN A 58 -2.13 1.49 4.82
C GLN A 58 -2.84 2.70 5.46
N THR A 59 -4.01 3.10 4.97
CA THR A 59 -4.78 4.18 5.61
C THR A 59 -5.80 3.65 6.61
N GLN A 60 -5.96 4.35 7.73
CA GLN A 60 -7.06 4.12 8.67
C GLN A 60 -8.41 4.56 8.08
N TYR A 61 -8.39 5.46 7.09
CA TYR A 61 -9.58 5.98 6.41
C TYR A 61 -9.83 5.25 5.09
N HIS A 62 -9.90 3.92 5.13
CA HIS A 62 -9.96 3.08 3.92
C HIS A 62 -11.16 3.40 3.01
N LYS A 63 -12.36 3.55 3.57
CA LYS A 63 -13.59 3.85 2.81
C LYS A 63 -13.50 5.16 2.00
N PRO A 64 -13.20 6.33 2.62
CA PRO A 64 -13.06 7.57 1.86
C PRO A 64 -11.84 7.53 0.91
N CYS A 65 -10.73 6.88 1.29
CA CYS A 65 -9.59 6.72 0.39
C CYS A 65 -9.99 5.96 -0.88
N MET A 66 -10.69 4.82 -0.76
CA MET A 66 -11.23 4.08 -1.90
C MET A 66 -12.07 4.96 -2.81
N PHE A 67 -13.03 5.69 -2.20
CA PHE A 67 -13.97 6.51 -2.93
C PHE A 67 -13.26 7.58 -3.78
N PHE A 68 -12.35 8.34 -3.17
CA PHE A 68 -11.61 9.38 -3.89
C PHE A 68 -10.60 8.78 -4.87
N CYS A 69 -9.86 7.75 -4.50
CA CYS A 69 -8.90 7.11 -5.40
C CYS A 69 -9.60 6.61 -6.67
N GLN A 70 -10.71 5.89 -6.55
CA GLN A 70 -11.41 5.36 -7.73
C GLN A 70 -11.99 6.48 -8.59
N LYS A 71 -12.50 7.55 -7.97
CA LYS A 71 -12.96 8.74 -8.69
C LYS A 71 -11.83 9.38 -9.50
N CYS A 72 -10.66 9.58 -8.88
CA CYS A 72 -9.48 10.12 -9.53
C CYS A 72 -8.95 9.19 -10.63
N CYS A 73 -8.89 7.89 -10.37
CA CYS A 73 -8.39 6.91 -11.33
C CYS A 73 -9.28 6.81 -12.57
N ARG A 74 -10.61 6.81 -12.42
CA ARG A 74 -11.52 6.75 -13.57
C ARG A 74 -11.41 7.98 -14.47
N THR A 75 -11.10 9.14 -13.90
CA THR A 75 -10.87 10.38 -14.67
C THR A 75 -9.48 10.46 -15.26
N CYS A 76 -8.45 10.18 -14.47
CA CYS A 76 -7.05 10.40 -14.84
C CYS A 76 -6.35 9.18 -15.42
N LEU A 77 -6.98 8.00 -15.32
CA LEU A 77 -6.47 6.72 -15.79
C LEU A 77 -5.05 6.41 -15.29
N CYS A 78 -4.77 6.80 -14.04
CA CYS A 78 -3.47 6.67 -13.37
C CYS A 78 -3.64 6.64 -11.85
N VAL A 79 -2.84 5.80 -11.16
CA VAL A 79 -2.74 5.76 -9.69
C VAL A 79 -1.25 5.73 -9.31
N PRO A 80 -0.76 6.67 -8.50
CA PRO A 80 0.65 6.73 -8.12
C PRO A 80 1.14 5.48 -7.37
N PRO A 81 2.43 5.08 -7.51
CA PRO A 81 3.01 3.97 -6.78
C PRO A 81 3.15 4.27 -5.29
N GLY A 82 3.25 3.22 -4.48
CA GLY A 82 3.25 3.31 -3.01
C GLY A 82 1.89 3.68 -2.41
N TYR A 83 1.86 3.82 -1.08
CA TYR A 83 0.66 4.12 -0.28
C TYR A 83 0.44 5.63 -0.08
N TYR A 84 1.51 6.41 -0.19
CA TYR A 84 1.53 7.87 -0.04
C TYR A 84 2.52 8.50 -1.04
N GLY A 85 2.42 9.81 -1.27
CA GLY A 85 3.37 10.55 -2.13
C GLY A 85 3.36 10.14 -3.61
N ASN A 86 4.45 10.41 -4.32
CA ASN A 86 4.66 10.10 -5.74
C ASN A 86 3.60 10.65 -6.71
N LYS A 87 2.80 11.65 -6.29
CA LYS A 87 1.69 12.15 -7.09
C LYS A 87 2.17 12.77 -8.41
N GLN A 88 3.40 13.30 -8.44
CA GLN A 88 4.01 13.90 -9.64
C GLN A 88 4.08 12.96 -10.85
N VAL A 89 4.07 11.63 -10.65
CA VAL A 89 4.07 10.67 -11.78
C VAL A 89 2.71 10.60 -12.49
N CYS A 90 1.63 11.01 -11.81
CA CYS A 90 0.29 11.11 -12.37
C CYS A 90 -0.19 12.58 -12.29
N PRO A 91 0.21 13.48 -13.22
CA PRO A 91 -0.11 14.91 -13.13
C PRO A 91 -1.60 15.22 -12.92
N CYS A 92 -2.51 14.57 -13.66
CA CYS A 92 -3.96 14.74 -13.46
C CYS A 92 -4.42 14.38 -12.04
N TYR A 93 -3.91 13.27 -11.50
CA TYR A 93 -4.22 12.82 -10.14
C TYR A 93 -3.67 13.80 -9.09
N ASN A 94 -2.48 14.36 -9.31
CA ASN A 94 -1.86 15.34 -8.43
C ASN A 94 -2.56 16.70 -8.41
N ASN A 95 -2.99 17.14 -9.60
CA ASN A 95 -3.54 18.46 -9.84
C ASN A 95 -5.03 18.55 -9.52
N TRP A 96 -5.69 17.43 -9.22
CA TRP A 96 -7.07 17.46 -8.74
C TRP A 96 -7.15 18.00 -7.32
N LYS A 97 -7.69 19.21 -7.19
CA LYS A 97 -7.87 19.92 -5.93
C LYS A 97 -9.33 19.98 -5.48
N THR A 98 -9.55 20.18 -4.19
CA THR A 98 -10.85 20.55 -3.63
C THR A 98 -11.13 22.03 -3.89
N LYS A 99 -12.33 22.52 -3.56
CA LYS A 99 -12.67 23.94 -3.67
C LYS A 99 -11.79 24.84 -2.79
N GLU A 100 -11.27 24.29 -1.69
CA GLU A 100 -10.36 24.95 -0.74
C GLU A 100 -8.89 24.86 -1.18
N GLY A 101 -8.59 24.29 -2.36
CA GLY A 101 -7.24 24.18 -2.89
C GLY A 101 -6.43 22.97 -2.38
N GLY A 102 -6.95 22.22 -1.41
CA GLY A 102 -6.32 21.01 -0.88
C GLY A 102 -6.30 19.83 -1.88
N PRO A 103 -5.44 18.81 -1.68
CA PRO A 103 -5.41 17.63 -2.54
C PRO A 103 -6.72 16.83 -2.43
N LYS A 104 -7.37 16.55 -3.56
CA LYS A 104 -8.61 15.77 -3.60
C LYS A 104 -8.37 14.27 -3.70
N CYS A 105 -7.27 13.87 -4.33
CA CYS A 105 -6.90 12.47 -4.52
C CYS A 105 -5.92 12.00 -3.45
N PRO A 106 -6.05 10.76 -2.94
CA PRO A 106 -5.20 10.23 -1.87
C PRO A 106 -3.73 10.03 -2.27
#